data_AF-A0A7Y5SA94-F1
#
_entry.id   AF-A0A7Y5SA94-F1
#
_cell.length_a   1.000
_cell.length_b   1.000
_cell.length_c   1.000
_cell.angle_alpha   90.00
_cell.angle_beta   90.00
_cell.angle_gamma   90.00
#
_symmetry.space_group_name_H-M   'P 1'
#
loop_
_entity.id
_entity.type
_entity.pdbx_description
1 polymer ?
#
loop_
_entity_poly.entity_id
_entity_poly.type
_entity_poly.pdbx_seq_one_letter_code
_entity_poly.pdbx_strand_id
1 'polypeptide(L)'
;MASLVIVEGNGQGSHFPLTLPLVSLGRDDTCTFQVLDPLVSRKHLQIRVDEAMGKHVAGDYRSGNGVFVNERQIVLDTALSDGDVIRIGQTKLMYLSMDHPDAASAQAAAKKKGEWKRSTILKHE
;
A
#
# COMPACT_ATOMS: atom_id res chain seq x y z
N MET A 1 11.08 -6.04 9.34
CA MET A 1 9.61 -6.12 9.19
C MET A 1 9.22 -5.27 7.99
N ALA A 2 8.12 -5.58 7.29
CA ALA A 2 7.68 -4.75 6.17
C ALA A 2 6.83 -3.59 6.68
N SER A 3 6.69 -2.52 5.90
CA SER A 3 5.91 -1.34 6.27
C SER A 3 5.11 -0.79 5.08
N LEU A 4 3.93 -0.26 5.36
CA LEU A 4 3.14 0.55 4.42
C LEU A 4 3.29 2.02 4.77
N VAL A 5 3.46 2.86 3.75
CA VAL A 5 3.52 4.32 3.93
C VAL A 5 2.50 4.98 3.02
N ILE A 6 1.64 5.85 3.55
CA ILE A 6 0.79 6.68 2.69
C ILE A 6 1.66 7.74 2.02
N VAL A 7 1.80 7.64 0.71
CA VAL A 7 2.54 8.60 -0.11
C VAL A 7 1.63 9.66 -0.72
N GLU A 8 0.33 9.40 -0.86
CA GLU A 8 -0.65 10.34 -1.43
C GLU A 8 -2.05 10.05 -0.86
N GLY A 9 -2.86 11.10 -0.66
CA GLY A 9 -4.23 10.98 -0.15
C GLY A 9 -4.38 11.41 1.31
N ASN A 10 -5.56 11.13 1.88
CA ASN A 10 -5.90 11.56 3.23
C ASN A 10 -5.10 10.75 4.26
N GLY A 11 -4.21 11.42 5.01
CA GLY A 11 -3.27 10.76 5.91
C GLY A 11 -1.86 10.58 5.35
N GLN A 12 -1.48 11.34 4.30
CA GLN A 12 -0.11 11.38 3.77
C GLN A 12 0.94 11.49 4.88
N GLY A 13 1.97 10.64 4.81
CA GLY A 13 3.02 10.52 5.81
C GLY A 13 2.72 9.49 6.90
N SER A 14 1.49 9.01 7.04
CA SER A 14 1.24 7.91 7.99
C SER A 14 1.97 6.65 7.54
N HIS A 15 2.58 5.94 8.49
CA HIS A 15 3.27 4.67 8.24
C HIS A 15 2.69 3.60 9.15
N PHE A 16 2.60 2.38 8.65
CA PHE A 16 2.05 1.22 9.35
C PHE A 16 2.99 0.04 9.19
N PRO A 17 3.62 -0.43 10.27
CA PRO A 17 4.42 -1.64 10.22
C PRO A 17 3.48 -2.85 10.05
N LEU A 18 3.81 -3.72 9.10
CA LEU A 18 3.13 -4.99 8.85
C LEU A 18 3.64 -6.03 9.85
N THR A 19 3.22 -5.89 11.11
CA THR A 19 3.56 -6.81 12.21
C THR A 19 2.58 -7.97 12.34
N LEU A 20 1.39 -7.83 11.77
CA LEU A 20 0.32 -8.83 11.83
C LEU A 20 0.31 -9.70 10.56
N PRO A 21 -0.04 -10.99 10.67
CA PRO A 21 -0.13 -11.90 9.52
C PRO A 21 -1.23 -11.49 8.52
N LEU A 22 -2.23 -10.75 9.00
CA LEU A 22 -3.31 -10.17 8.20
C LEU A 22 -3.53 -8.72 8.63
N VAL A 23 -3.44 -7.81 7.67
CA VAL A 23 -3.68 -6.37 7.84
C VAL A 23 -4.81 -5.98 6.92
N SER A 24 -5.89 -5.44 7.48
CA SER A 24 -7.03 -4.93 6.71
C SER A 24 -6.99 -3.41 6.61
N LEU A 25 -7.23 -2.88 5.42
CA LEU A 25 -7.29 -1.46 5.11
C LEU A 25 -8.67 -1.12 4.57
N GLY A 26 -9.24 -0.03 5.08
CA GLY A 26 -10.53 0.45 4.64
C GLY A 26 -11.01 1.64 5.45
N ARG A 27 -12.19 2.17 5.11
CA ARG A 27 -12.76 3.35 5.79
C ARG A 27 -13.37 3.04 7.15
N ASP A 28 -13.70 1.77 7.39
CA ASP A 28 -14.30 1.29 8.62
C ASP A 28 -13.29 1.35 9.77
N ASP A 29 -13.71 1.72 10.98
CA ASP A 29 -12.83 1.78 12.15
C ASP A 29 -12.40 0.38 12.64
N THR A 30 -13.12 -0.67 12.24
CA THR A 30 -12.74 -2.06 12.53
C THR A 30 -11.55 -2.57 11.71
N CYS A 31 -11.09 -1.80 10.72
CA CYS A 31 -9.90 -2.15 9.95
C CYS A 31 -8.62 -1.91 10.75
N THR A 32 -7.62 -2.77 10.53
CA THR A 32 -6.27 -2.60 11.12
C THR A 32 -5.70 -1.22 10.81
N PHE A 33 -5.97 -0.72 9.60
CA PHE A 33 -5.64 0.63 9.23
C PHE A 33 -6.83 1.35 8.59
N GLN A 34 -7.32 2.38 9.29
CA GLN A 34 -8.42 3.21 8.84
C GLN A 34 -7.94 4.27 7.85
N VAL A 35 -8.49 4.24 6.64
CA VAL A 35 -8.26 5.22 5.58
C VAL A 35 -9.51 6.06 5.41
N LEU A 36 -9.46 7.30 5.87
CA LEU A 36 -10.57 8.26 5.80
C LEU A 36 -10.69 8.88 4.40
N ASP A 37 -11.00 8.05 3.42
CA ASP A 37 -11.19 8.43 2.02
C ASP A 37 -12.60 8.00 1.58
N PRO A 38 -13.42 8.92 1.03
CA PRO A 38 -14.81 8.61 0.68
C PRO A 38 -14.94 7.59 -0.46
N LEU A 39 -13.92 7.45 -1.31
CA LEU A 39 -13.87 6.43 -2.36
C LEU A 39 -13.34 5.09 -1.84
N VAL A 40 -12.91 5.03 -0.58
CA VAL A 40 -12.49 3.78 0.05
C VAL A 40 -13.71 3.09 0.70
N SER A 41 -14.02 1.89 0.21
CA SER A 41 -14.94 0.95 0.86
C SER A 41 -14.57 0.66 2.32
N ARG A 42 -15.59 0.28 3.12
CA ARG A 42 -15.44 -0.08 4.53
C ARG A 42 -14.30 -1.07 4.78
N LYS A 43 -14.27 -2.15 3.99
CA LYS A 43 -13.13 -3.05 3.83
C LYS A 43 -12.75 -3.00 2.36
N HIS A 44 -11.52 -2.59 2.06
CA HIS A 44 -11.09 -2.33 0.69
C HIS A 44 -9.95 -3.27 0.29
N LEU A 45 -8.91 -3.28 1.10
CA LEU A 45 -7.70 -4.03 0.82
C LEU A 45 -7.37 -4.90 2.03
N GLN A 46 -6.95 -6.13 1.78
CA GLN A 46 -6.19 -6.91 2.75
C GLN A 46 -4.78 -7.13 2.27
N ILE A 47 -3.85 -7.11 3.21
CA ILE A 47 -2.50 -7.61 3.00
C ILE A 47 -2.32 -8.79 3.94
N ARG A 48 -1.95 -9.93 3.38
CA ARG A 48 -1.66 -11.15 4.15
C ARG A 48 -0.27 -11.66 3.82
N VAL A 49 0.35 -12.36 4.75
CA VAL A 49 1.57 -13.10 4.48
C VAL A 49 1.19 -14.43 3.84
N ASP A 50 1.70 -14.68 2.64
CA ASP A 50 1.65 -16.00 2.02
C ASP A 50 2.75 -16.87 2.62
N GLU A 51 2.36 -17.86 3.43
CA GLU A 51 3.31 -18.73 4.15
C GLU A 51 4.13 -19.62 3.21
N ALA A 52 3.60 -19.94 2.01
CA ALA A 52 4.30 -20.78 1.04
C ALA A 52 5.44 -20.01 0.35
N MET A 53 5.24 -18.73 0.04
CA MET A 53 6.23 -17.88 -0.62
C MET A 53 7.04 -17.00 0.34
N GLY A 54 6.61 -16.86 1.60
CA GLY A 54 7.18 -15.92 2.56
C GLY A 54 7.03 -14.45 2.13
N LYS A 55 5.99 -14.12 1.35
CA LYS A 55 5.77 -12.79 0.76
C LYS A 55 4.43 -12.22 1.18
N HIS A 56 4.35 -10.90 1.25
CA HIS A 56 3.08 -10.22 1.42
C HIS A 56 2.29 -10.23 0.11
N VAL A 57 1.02 -10.58 0.16
CA VAL A 57 0.09 -10.53 -0.98
C VAL A 57 -1.03 -9.54 -0.67
N ALA A 58 -1.31 -8.67 -1.63
CA ALA A 58 -2.46 -7.77 -1.61
C ALA A 58 -3.68 -8.48 -2.21
N GLY A 59 -4.81 -8.41 -1.52
CA GLY A 59 -6.10 -8.92 -1.98
C GLY A 59 -7.20 -7.86 -1.87
N ASP A 60 -8.10 -7.84 -2.85
CA ASP A 60 -9.25 -6.94 -2.87
C ASP A 60 -10.44 -7.53 -2.10
N TYR A 61 -11.06 -6.75 -1.21
CA TYR A 61 -12.26 -7.16 -0.45
C TYR A 61 -13.57 -6.97 -1.24
N ARG A 62 -13.55 -7.13 -2.57
CA ARG A 62 -14.63 -6.67 -3.48
C ARG A 62 -14.95 -5.20 -3.27
N SER A 63 -13.91 -4.38 -3.34
CA SER A 63 -14.04 -2.93 -3.21
C SER A 63 -14.87 -2.37 -4.35
N GLY A 64 -15.66 -1.32 -4.07
CA GLY A 64 -16.47 -0.66 -5.10
C GLY A 64 -15.63 -0.02 -6.21
N ASN A 65 -14.45 0.51 -5.86
CA ASN A 65 -13.54 1.18 -6.79
C ASN A 65 -12.34 0.31 -7.21
N GLY A 66 -12.22 -0.91 -6.67
CA GLY A 66 -11.10 -1.82 -6.87
C GLY A 66 -9.77 -1.38 -6.24
N VAL A 67 -8.86 -2.35 -6.11
CA VAL A 67 -7.47 -2.13 -5.69
C VAL A 67 -6.57 -2.11 -6.92
N PHE A 68 -5.61 -1.19 -6.93
CA PHE A 68 -4.60 -1.10 -7.99
C PHE A 68 -3.20 -1.26 -7.40
N VAL A 69 -2.33 -2.04 -8.03
CA VAL A 69 -0.92 -2.20 -7.66
C VAL A 69 -0.06 -1.81 -8.87
N ASN A 70 0.86 -0.84 -8.68
CA ASN A 70 1.55 -0.12 -9.76
C ASN A 70 0.61 0.29 -10.90
N GLU A 71 -0.49 0.96 -10.55
CA GLU A 71 -1.51 1.46 -11.50
C GLU A 71 -2.31 0.38 -12.24
N ARG A 72 -2.03 -0.91 -12.00
CA ARG A 72 -2.77 -2.03 -12.55
C ARG A 72 -3.80 -2.56 -11.57
N GLN A 73 -5.06 -2.66 -11.99
CA GLN A 73 -6.10 -3.22 -11.14
C GLN A 73 -5.82 -4.71 -10.87
N ILE A 74 -5.87 -5.09 -9.59
CA ILE A 74 -5.76 -6.50 -9.20
C ILE A 74 -7.15 -7.09 -9.09
N VAL A 75 -7.31 -8.30 -9.62
CA VAL A 75 -8.56 -9.08 -9.56
C VAL A 75 -8.38 -10.33 -8.69
N LEU A 76 -7.13 -10.75 -8.53
CA LEU A 76 -6.69 -11.88 -7.71
C LEU A 76 -5.59 -11.39 -6.77
N ASP A 77 -5.29 -12.22 -5.79
CA ASP A 77 -4.23 -11.97 -4.82
C ASP A 77 -2.89 -11.77 -5.55
N THR A 78 -2.27 -10.63 -5.29
CA THR A 78 -1.06 -10.21 -6.01
C THR A 78 0.09 -10.04 -5.02
N ALA A 79 1.20 -10.74 -5.26
CA ALA A 79 2.40 -10.61 -4.45
C ALA A 79 2.99 -9.19 -4.56
N LEU A 80 3.28 -8.60 -3.41
CA LEU A 80 3.88 -7.28 -3.29
C LEU A 80 5.41 -7.38 -3.25
N SER A 81 6.06 -6.49 -3.99
CA SER A 81 7.51 -6.33 -4.00
C SER A 81 7.90 -4.97 -3.45
N ASP A 82 9.13 -4.86 -2.98
CA ASP A 82 9.66 -3.66 -2.35
C ASP A 82 9.55 -2.41 -3.24
N GLY A 83 8.80 -1.40 -2.79
CA GLY A 83 8.50 -0.18 -3.54
C GLY A 83 7.29 -0.28 -4.46
N ASP A 84 6.46 -1.32 -4.32
CA ASP A 84 5.14 -1.38 -4.92
C ASP A 84 4.23 -0.26 -4.42
N VAL A 85 3.48 0.35 -5.33
CA VAL A 85 2.50 1.39 -4.99
C VAL A 85 1.11 0.82 -5.14
N ILE A 86 0.39 0.77 -4.03
CA ILE A 86 -0.99 0.28 -3.93
C ILE A 86 -1.91 1.50 -3.88
N ARG A 87 -2.86 1.61 -4.80
CA ARG A 87 -3.85 2.68 -4.83
C ARG A 87 -5.23 2.11 -4.50
N ILE A 88 -5.90 2.75 -3.55
CA ILE A 88 -7.28 2.49 -3.13
C ILE A 88 -8.04 3.81 -3.11
N GLY A 89 -9.13 3.92 -3.87
CA GLY A 89 -9.79 5.22 -4.07
C GLY A 89 -8.80 6.28 -4.58
N GLN A 90 -8.66 7.38 -3.83
CA GLN A 90 -7.67 8.45 -4.12
C GLN A 90 -6.38 8.32 -3.32
N THR A 91 -6.31 7.35 -2.40
CA THR A 91 -5.16 7.15 -1.51
C THR A 91 -4.14 6.20 -2.14
N LYS A 92 -2.87 6.58 -2.14
CA LYS A 92 -1.74 5.75 -2.57
C LYS A 92 -0.87 5.38 -1.37
N LEU A 93 -0.64 4.10 -1.21
CA LEU A 93 0.23 3.49 -0.22
C LEU A 93 1.43 2.89 -0.93
N MET A 94 2.60 2.97 -0.32
CA MET A 94 3.81 2.33 -0.80
C MET A 94 4.20 1.21 0.15
N TYR A 95 4.39 0.02 -0.40
CA TYR A 95 4.91 -1.12 0.34
C TYR A 95 6.43 -1.10 0.34
N LEU A 96 7.02 -1.24 1.52
CA LEU A 96 8.46 -1.33 1.74
C LEU A 96 8.73 -2.68 2.41
N SER A 97 9.58 -3.51 1.80
CA SER A 97 9.89 -4.83 2.36
C SER A 97 10.95 -4.77 3.47
N MET A 98 11.66 -3.65 3.59
CA MET A 98 12.72 -3.45 4.56
C MET A 98 12.17 -2.85 5.86
N ASP A 99 12.76 -3.30 6.97
CA ASP A 99 12.51 -2.73 8.30
C ASP A 99 12.99 -1.29 8.32
N HIS A 100 12.06 -0.37 8.48
CA HIS A 100 12.38 1.02 8.78
C HIS A 100 12.01 1.26 10.24
N PRO A 101 12.99 1.52 11.13
CA PRO A 101 12.73 1.65 12.57
C PRO A 101 11.83 2.84 12.92
N ASP A 102 11.70 3.82 12.01
CA ASP A 102 10.96 5.05 12.26
C ASP A 102 10.13 5.49 11.04
N ALA A 103 9.02 6.17 11.33
CA ALA A 103 8.15 6.83 10.34
C ALA A 103 8.94 7.71 9.35
N ALA A 104 9.91 8.46 9.86
CA ALA A 104 10.74 9.36 9.07
C ALA A 104 11.61 8.61 8.06
N SER A 105 12.18 7.47 8.48
CA SER A 105 13.00 6.60 7.64
C SER A 105 12.16 5.94 6.54
N ALA A 106 10.95 5.47 6.89
CA ALA A 106 10.01 4.89 5.93
C ALA A 106 9.51 5.93 4.91
N GLN A 107 9.18 7.15 5.37
CA GLN A 107 8.81 8.27 4.49
C GLN A 107 9.95 8.70 3.58
N ALA A 108 11.19 8.76 4.07
CA ALA A 108 12.36 9.13 3.27
C ALA A 108 12.65 8.08 2.19
N ALA A 109 12.53 6.79 2.52
CA ALA A 109 12.65 5.70 1.55
C ALA A 109 11.53 5.75 0.50
N ALA A 110 10.29 5.99 0.93
CA ALA A 110 9.15 6.14 0.03
C ALA A 110 9.29 7.37 -0.90
N LYS A 111 9.76 8.51 -0.39
CA LYS A 111 10.07 9.70 -1.20
C LYS A 111 11.17 9.42 -2.22
N LYS A 112 12.33 8.88 -1.79
CA LYS A 112 13.44 8.55 -2.71
C LYS A 112 13.01 7.59 -3.83
N LYS A 113 12.25 6.54 -3.49
CA LYS A 113 11.78 5.57 -4.50
C LYS A 113 10.65 6.11 -5.38
N GLY A 114 9.73 6.88 -4.81
CA GLY A 114 8.65 7.53 -5.56
C GLY A 114 9.18 8.57 -6.55
N GLU A 115 10.24 9.29 -6.18
CA GLU A 115 10.93 10.26 -7.04
C GLU A 115 11.70 9.56 -8.17
N TRP A 116 12.38 8.44 -7.89
CA TRP A 116 13.02 7.62 -8.92
C TRP A 116 12.02 7.09 -9.97
N LYS A 117 10.86 6.58 -9.52
CA LYS A 117 9.81 6.11 -10.44
C LYS A 117 9.22 7.27 -11.28
N ARG A 118 9.01 8.45 -10.70
CA ARG A 118 8.51 9.64 -11.42
C ARG A 118 9.50 10.15 -12.47
N SER A 119 10.81 10.11 -12.21
CA SER A 119 11.82 10.54 -13.19
C SER A 119 11.98 9.61 -14.40
N THR A 120 11.46 8.38 -14.37
CA THR A 120 11.60 7.42 -15.48
C THR A 120 10.49 7.56 -16.54
N ILE A 121 9.41 8.30 -16.25
CA ILE A 121 8.24 8.44 -17.17
C ILE A 121 8.37 9.67 -18.10
N LEU A 122 9.41 10.51 -17.93
CA LEU A 122 9.66 11.69 -18.77
C LEU A 122 10.73 11.44 -19.85
N LYS A 123 10.63 10.36 -20.62
CA LYS A 123 11.34 10.22 -21.91
C LYS A 123 10.56 9.28 -22.83
N HIS A 124 9.56 9.81 -23.52
CA HIS A 124 9.26 9.39 -24.89
C HIS A 124 8.45 10.53 -25.52
N GLU A 125 9.19 11.38 -26.24
CA GLU A 125 8.70 12.34 -27.23
C GLU A 125 8.01 11.63 -28.40
#